data_AF-Q27Z95-F1
#
_entry.id   AF-Q27Z95-F1
#
_cell.length_a   1.000
_cell.length_b   1.000
_cell.length_c   1.000
_cell.angle_alpha   90.00
_cell.angle_beta   90.00
_cell.angle_gamma   90.00
#
_symmetry.space_group_name_H-M   'P 1'
#
loop_
_entity.id
_entity.type
_entity.pdbx_description
1 polymer ?
#
loop_
_entity_poly.entity_id
_entity_poly.type
_entity_poly.pdbx_seq_one_letter_code
_entity_poly.pdbx_strand_id
1 'polypeptide(L)'
;RVKDLDFKNDLLFIRGGKGDKDRTTLLPERLVPELKTHLVGVRKLHEQDLAKGFGAVYLPGALEHKYPNAPREWKWQYVFPARNLSVDPRSGKIRRYHVSDKVLQSALRRAVREADIQKHATVHTLRHSFATHLLLAGTNIREVQELLGHANVETTMIYTHVL
;
A
#
# COMPACT_ATOMS: atom_id res chain seq x y z
N ARG A 1 -1.57 2.51 -5.88
CA ARG A 1 -1.02 2.48 -7.26
C ARG A 1 -0.05 3.64 -7.42
N VAL A 2 0.69 3.74 -8.53
CA VAL A 2 1.61 4.87 -8.74
C VAL A 2 0.90 6.22 -8.63
N LYS A 3 -0.27 6.35 -9.26
CA LYS A 3 -1.10 7.58 -9.19
C LYS A 3 -1.58 7.97 -7.79
N ASP A 4 -1.49 7.05 -6.84
CA ASP A 4 -1.97 7.27 -5.48
C ASP A 4 -0.86 7.81 -4.56
N LEU A 5 0.36 7.99 -5.08
CA LEU A 5 1.46 8.68 -4.41
C LEU A 5 1.44 10.15 -4.81
N ASP A 6 1.23 11.03 -3.84
CA ASP A 6 1.31 12.48 -4.03
C ASP A 6 2.55 13.03 -3.31
N PHE A 7 3.64 13.10 -4.06
CA PHE A 7 4.92 13.63 -3.59
C PHE A 7 4.94 15.16 -3.45
N LYS A 8 3.90 15.86 -3.91
CA LYS A 8 3.84 17.32 -3.79
C LYS A 8 3.27 17.73 -2.44
N ASN A 9 2.30 16.98 -1.95
CA ASN A 9 1.62 17.26 -0.69
C ASN A 9 2.00 16.26 0.43
N ASP A 10 2.92 15.33 0.15
CA ASP A 10 3.33 14.26 1.08
C ASP A 10 2.15 13.41 1.56
N LEU A 11 1.31 13.03 0.59
CA LEU A 11 0.09 12.25 0.82
C LEU A 11 0.13 10.92 0.06
N LEU A 12 -0.50 9.92 0.68
CA LEU A 12 -0.79 8.62 0.08
C LEU A 12 -2.30 8.39 0.06
N PHE A 13 -2.86 8.20 -1.14
CA PHE A 13 -4.26 7.83 -1.31
C PHE A 13 -4.43 6.31 -1.19
N ILE A 14 -5.33 5.88 -0.31
CA ILE A 14 -5.71 4.48 -0.16
C ILE A 14 -7.11 4.33 -0.74
N ARG A 15 -7.21 3.58 -1.86
CA ARG A 15 -8.47 3.36 -2.58
C ARG A 15 -9.13 2.06 -2.15
N GLY A 16 -10.45 2.07 -1.98
CA GLY A 16 -11.22 0.87 -1.63
C GLY A 16 -10.78 0.23 -0.31
N GLY A 17 -10.61 1.06 0.73
CA GLY A 17 -10.26 0.62 2.08
C GLY A 17 -11.40 -0.17 2.76
N LYS A 18 -11.35 -0.30 4.09
CA LYS A 18 -12.40 -0.98 4.86
C LYS A 18 -13.76 -0.33 4.58
N GLY A 19 -14.72 -1.10 4.07
CA GLY A 19 -16.05 -0.62 3.68
C GLY A 19 -16.09 0.11 2.34
N ASP A 20 -15.13 -0.14 1.44
CA ASP A 20 -15.01 0.49 0.12
C ASP A 20 -14.89 2.02 0.17
N LYS A 21 -14.30 2.52 1.26
CA LYS A 21 -14.05 3.95 1.46
C LYS A 21 -12.62 4.31 1.09
N ASP A 22 -12.51 5.36 0.30
CA ASP A 22 -11.23 6.00 0.02
C ASP A 22 -10.79 6.82 1.23
N ARG A 23 -9.48 6.89 1.44
CA ARG A 23 -8.88 7.76 2.46
C ARG A 23 -7.52 8.26 2.01
N THR A 24 -7.02 9.25 2.73
CA THR A 24 -5.66 9.74 2.57
C THR A 24 -4.89 9.51 3.86
N THR A 25 -3.60 9.22 3.73
CA THR A 25 -2.68 9.11 4.86
C THR A 25 -1.36 9.78 4.53
N LEU A 26 -0.48 9.88 5.52
CA LEU A 26 0.80 10.58 5.41
C LEU A 26 1.81 9.76 4.60
N LEU A 27 2.57 10.43 3.73
CA LEU A 27 3.77 9.89 3.09
C LEU A 27 4.99 10.58 3.72
N PRO A 28 5.80 9.87 4.55
CA PRO A 28 6.95 10.50 5.18
C PRO A 28 7.97 11.03 4.16
N GLU A 29 8.29 12.33 4.23
CA GLU A 29 9.24 13.00 3.33
C GLU A 29 10.58 12.26 3.23
N ARG A 30 11.08 11.73 4.36
CA ARG A 30 12.33 10.97 4.43
C ARG A 30 12.38 9.76 3.51
N LEU A 31 11.23 9.19 3.14
CA LEU A 31 11.13 8.01 2.26
C LEU A 31 11.01 8.41 0.79
N VAL A 32 10.76 9.68 0.47
CA VAL A 32 10.51 10.14 -0.89
C VAL A 32 11.69 9.86 -1.84
N PRO A 33 12.97 10.10 -1.47
CA PRO A 33 14.09 9.81 -2.37
C PRO A 33 14.21 8.32 -2.71
N GLU A 34 14.11 7.45 -1.70
CA GLU A 34 14.15 5.99 -1.86
C GLU A 34 12.97 5.50 -2.70
N LEU A 35 11.78 6.02 -2.45
CA LEU A 35 10.57 5.62 -3.18
C LEU A 35 10.63 6.06 -4.65
N LYS A 36 11.13 7.27 -4.95
CA LYS A 36 11.36 7.71 -6.34
C LYS A 36 12.37 6.82 -7.05
N THR A 37 13.47 6.45 -6.39
CA THR A 37 14.48 5.54 -6.94
C THR A 37 13.89 4.16 -7.24
N HIS A 38 13.12 3.61 -6.29
CA HIS A 38 12.39 2.36 -6.47
C HIS A 38 11.43 2.42 -7.68
N LEU A 39 10.68 3.51 -7.82
CA LEU A 39 9.74 3.70 -8.93
C LEU A 39 10.43 3.75 -10.31
N VAL A 40 11.67 4.22 -10.41
CA VAL A 40 12.45 4.13 -11.66
C VAL A 40 12.66 2.66 -12.05
N GLY A 41 13.04 1.81 -11.10
CA GLY A 41 13.18 0.37 -11.33
C GLY A 41 11.86 -0.30 -11.71
N VAL A 42 10.77 0.05 -11.02
CA VAL A 42 9.43 -0.47 -11.31
C VAL A 42 8.95 -0.02 -12.69
N ARG A 43 9.27 1.21 -13.13
CA ARG A 43 8.93 1.70 -14.47
C ARG A 43 9.65 0.92 -15.55
N LYS A 44 10.96 0.67 -15.37
CA LYS A 44 11.74 -0.17 -16.30
C LYS A 44 11.18 -1.58 -16.39
N LEU A 45 10.76 -2.18 -15.28
CA LEU A 45 10.11 -3.49 -15.25
C LEU A 45 8.79 -3.48 -16.02
N HIS A 46 7.97 -2.45 -15.82
CA HIS A 46 6.71 -2.26 -16.55
C HIS A 46 6.92 -2.13 -18.06
N GLU A 47 7.90 -1.35 -18.50
CA GLU A 47 8.25 -1.20 -19.91
C GLU A 47 8.68 -2.54 -20.53
N GLN A 48 9.43 -3.37 -19.80
CA GLN A 48 9.77 -4.73 -20.22
C GLN A 48 8.55 -5.65 -20.33
N ASP A 49 7.63 -5.59 -19.35
CA ASP A 49 6.41 -6.37 -19.40
C ASP A 49 5.50 -5.92 -20.56
N LEU A 50 5.41 -4.61 -20.83
CA LEU A 50 4.68 -4.07 -21.98
C LEU A 50 5.22 -4.59 -23.31
N ALA A 51 6.56 -4.59 -23.48
CA ALA A 51 7.22 -5.11 -24.67
C ALA A 51 6.96 -6.61 -24.88
N LYS A 52 6.78 -7.37 -23.80
CA LYS A 52 6.42 -8.81 -23.83
C LYS A 52 4.91 -9.06 -23.92
N GLY A 53 4.09 -8.02 -23.96
CA GLY A 53 2.62 -8.14 -24.01
C GLY A 53 1.91 -8.27 -22.66
N PHE A 54 2.64 -8.34 -21.54
CA PHE A 54 2.11 -8.60 -20.19
C PHE A 54 1.94 -7.36 -19.29
N GLY A 55 2.23 -6.15 -19.79
CA GLY A 55 2.18 -4.91 -19.01
C GLY A 55 0.76 -4.40 -18.67
N ALA A 56 -0.28 -5.22 -18.79
CA ALA A 56 -1.64 -4.83 -18.38
C ALA A 56 -1.92 -5.28 -16.95
N VAL A 57 -2.34 -4.36 -16.08
CA VAL A 57 -2.69 -4.68 -14.69
C VAL A 57 -4.19 -4.92 -14.51
N TYR A 58 -4.58 -5.66 -13.47
CA TYR A 58 -5.99 -5.78 -13.10
C TYR A 58 -6.54 -4.42 -12.62
N LEU A 59 -7.72 -4.03 -13.11
CA LEU A 59 -8.51 -2.92 -12.57
C LEU A 59 -9.84 -3.44 -12.02
N PRO A 60 -10.29 -2.95 -10.84
CA PRO A 60 -11.53 -3.43 -10.24
C PRO A 60 -12.79 -2.91 -10.96
N GLY A 61 -13.85 -3.72 -10.92
CA GLY A 61 -15.18 -3.37 -11.40
C GLY A 61 -15.23 -2.97 -12.88
N ALA A 62 -16.01 -1.93 -13.20
CA ALA A 62 -16.20 -1.46 -14.56
C ALA A 62 -15.03 -0.60 -15.11
N LEU A 63 -13.95 -0.40 -14.34
CA LEU A 63 -12.86 0.50 -14.74
C LEU A 63 -12.13 0.03 -16.00
N GLU A 64 -11.89 -1.28 -16.15
CA GLU A 64 -11.24 -1.83 -17.35
C GLU A 64 -12.12 -1.65 -18.60
N HIS A 65 -13.45 -1.74 -18.45
CA HIS A 65 -14.39 -1.50 -19.55
C HIS A 65 -14.52 -0.02 -19.91
N LYS A 66 -14.59 0.86 -18.90
CA LYS A 66 -14.72 2.31 -19.10
C LYS A 66 -13.44 2.93 -19.67
N TYR A 67 -12.28 2.39 -19.31
CA TYR A 67 -10.97 2.88 -19.72
C TYR A 67 -10.09 1.72 -20.20
N PRO A 68 -10.27 1.26 -21.45
CA PRO A 68 -9.59 0.06 -21.96
C PRO A 68 -8.06 0.16 -22.00
N ASN A 69 -7.51 1.38 -22.11
CA ASN A 69 -6.07 1.61 -22.12
C ASN A 69 -5.47 1.79 -20.71
N ALA A 70 -6.30 2.08 -19.70
CA ALA A 70 -5.85 2.33 -18.34
C ALA A 70 -4.99 1.21 -17.72
N PRO A 71 -5.29 -0.10 -17.93
CA PRO A 71 -4.46 -1.19 -17.42
C PRO A 71 -2.98 -1.13 -17.82
N ARG A 72 -2.66 -0.52 -18.96
CA ARG A 72 -1.29 -0.45 -19.52
C ARG A 72 -0.57 0.85 -19.17
N GLU A 73 -1.30 1.86 -18.72
CA GLU A 73 -0.73 3.14 -18.34
C GLU A 73 0.07 3.04 -17.03
N TRP A 74 1.19 3.77 -16.96
CA TRP A 74 2.09 3.79 -15.81
C TRP A 74 1.39 4.14 -14.49
N LYS A 75 0.50 5.13 -14.53
CA LYS A 75 -0.19 5.66 -13.34
C LYS A 75 -1.02 4.59 -12.61
N TRP A 76 -1.47 3.56 -13.33
CA TRP A 76 -2.28 2.48 -12.77
C TRP A 76 -1.45 1.30 -12.24
N GLN A 77 -0.14 1.28 -12.45
CA GLN A 77 0.69 0.16 -12.01
C GLN A 77 0.83 0.09 -10.48
N TYR A 78 1.16 -1.10 -9.98
CA TYR A 78 1.46 -1.28 -8.56
C TYR A 78 2.80 -0.64 -8.22
N VAL A 79 2.85 0.04 -7.07
CA VAL A 79 4.11 0.61 -6.54
C VAL A 79 5.07 -0.51 -6.14
N PHE A 80 4.53 -1.60 -5.58
CA PHE A 80 5.30 -2.78 -5.16
C PHE A 80 4.84 -4.00 -5.97
N PRO A 81 5.32 -4.16 -7.21
CA PRO A 81 4.94 -5.28 -8.03
C PRO A 81 5.58 -6.59 -7.52
N ALA A 82 4.92 -7.72 -7.78
CA ALA A 82 5.47 -9.04 -7.52
C ALA A 82 6.69 -9.31 -8.40
N ARG A 83 7.60 -10.16 -7.92
CA ARG A 83 8.80 -10.56 -8.66
C ARG A 83 8.50 -11.26 -9.97
N ASN A 84 7.46 -12.09 -9.99
CA ASN A 84 7.07 -12.90 -11.13
C ASN A 84 5.71 -12.48 -11.67
N LEU A 85 5.50 -12.74 -12.97
CA LEU A 85 4.17 -12.70 -13.58
C LEU A 85 3.33 -13.86 -13.05
N SER A 86 2.02 -13.69 -13.04
CA SER A 86 1.06 -14.73 -12.65
C SER A 86 -0.17 -14.70 -13.56
N VAL A 87 -0.83 -15.83 -13.67
CA VAL A 87 -2.15 -15.90 -14.30
C VAL A 87 -3.17 -15.29 -13.34
N ASP A 88 -3.93 -14.28 -13.81
CA ASP A 88 -5.05 -13.75 -13.04
C ASP A 88 -6.20 -14.75 -13.06
N PRO A 89 -6.60 -15.32 -11.90
CA PRO A 89 -7.61 -16.37 -11.84
C PRO A 89 -9.01 -15.90 -12.31
N ARG A 90 -9.25 -14.59 -12.36
CA ARG A 90 -10.54 -14.02 -12.78
C ARG A 90 -10.70 -13.94 -14.29
N SER A 91 -9.59 -13.77 -15.00
CA SER A 91 -9.59 -13.44 -16.44
C SER A 91 -8.73 -14.37 -17.29
N GLY A 92 -7.92 -15.23 -16.68
CA GLY A 92 -6.96 -16.10 -17.37
C GLY A 92 -5.76 -15.36 -17.98
N LYS A 93 -5.72 -14.02 -17.94
CA LYS A 93 -4.63 -13.23 -18.53
C LYS A 93 -3.39 -13.27 -17.65
N ILE A 94 -2.21 -13.41 -18.27
CA ILE A 94 -0.92 -13.27 -17.59
C ILE A 94 -0.65 -11.79 -17.35
N ARG A 95 -0.40 -11.43 -16.09
CA ARG A 95 -0.11 -10.05 -15.67
C ARG A 95 0.73 -10.01 -14.41
N ARG A 96 1.36 -8.86 -14.14
CA ARG A 96 2.08 -8.63 -12.89
C ARG A 96 1.13 -8.15 -11.80
N TYR A 97 1.08 -8.90 -10.70
CA TYR A 97 0.31 -8.51 -9.52
C TYR A 97 1.17 -7.71 -8.53
N HIS A 98 0.60 -7.27 -7.41
CA HIS A 98 1.40 -6.72 -6.32
C HIS A 98 2.09 -7.82 -5.52
N VAL A 99 3.12 -7.45 -4.77
CA VAL A 99 3.73 -8.33 -3.76
C VAL A 99 2.66 -8.88 -2.82
N SER A 100 2.73 -10.18 -2.50
CA SER A 100 1.71 -10.81 -1.66
C SER A 100 1.89 -10.45 -0.18
N ASP A 101 0.78 -10.42 0.55
CA ASP A 101 0.78 -10.13 1.98
C ASP A 101 1.63 -11.14 2.77
N LYS A 102 1.66 -12.41 2.32
CA LYS A 102 2.50 -13.46 2.92
C LYS A 102 3.98 -13.11 2.83
N VAL A 103 4.43 -12.53 1.73
CA VAL A 103 5.84 -12.11 1.57
C VAL A 103 6.17 -11.00 2.57
N LEU A 104 5.30 -10.00 2.71
CA LEU A 104 5.49 -8.91 3.68
C LEU A 104 5.46 -9.41 5.13
N GLN A 105 4.52 -10.29 5.47
CA GLN A 105 4.43 -10.89 6.81
C GLN A 105 5.67 -11.72 7.14
N SER A 106 6.16 -12.52 6.20
CA SER A 106 7.37 -13.32 6.39
C SER A 106 8.63 -12.46 6.51
N ALA A 107 8.74 -11.40 5.70
CA ALA A 107 9.84 -10.43 5.80
C ALA A 107 9.87 -9.75 7.18
N LEU A 108 8.71 -9.30 7.67
CA LEU A 108 8.63 -8.69 9.00
C LEU A 108 8.96 -9.70 10.12
N ARG A 109 8.44 -10.93 10.06
CA ARG A 109 8.79 -11.97 11.04
C ARG A 109 10.29 -12.23 11.07
N ARG A 110 10.96 -12.20 9.91
CA ARG A 110 12.42 -12.34 9.84
C ARG A 110 13.12 -11.16 10.52
N ALA A 111 12.73 -9.93 10.18
CA ALA A 111 13.31 -8.71 10.77
C ALA A 111 13.12 -8.64 12.30
N VAL A 112 11.95 -9.06 12.81
CA VAL A 112 11.66 -9.11 14.25
C VAL A 112 12.62 -10.06 14.98
N ARG A 113 12.90 -11.24 14.38
CA ARG A 113 13.87 -12.19 14.93
C ARG A 113 15.31 -11.68 14.85
N GLU A 114 15.69 -11.09 13.72
CA GLU A 114 17.04 -10.51 13.51
C GLU A 114 17.31 -9.34 14.46
N ALA A 115 16.27 -8.58 14.83
CA ALA A 115 16.36 -7.48 15.78
C ALA A 115 16.21 -7.90 17.26
N ASP A 116 16.17 -9.20 17.55
CA ASP A 116 16.01 -9.78 18.90
C ASP A 116 14.79 -9.26 19.69
N ILE A 117 13.70 -8.96 18.98
CA ILE A 117 12.46 -8.47 19.59
C ILE A 117 11.66 -9.67 20.12
N GLN A 118 11.61 -9.80 21.45
CA GLN A 118 10.92 -10.91 22.14
C GLN A 118 9.38 -10.84 22.05
N LYS A 119 8.83 -9.63 21.91
CA LYS A 119 7.37 -9.43 21.80
C LYS A 119 6.84 -9.87 20.43
N HIS A 120 5.61 -10.38 20.42
CA HIS A 120 4.92 -10.70 19.17
C HIS A 120 4.71 -9.42 18.34
N ALA A 121 5.28 -9.38 17.14
CA ALA A 121 5.18 -8.25 16.24
C ALA A 121 4.76 -8.68 14.83
N THR A 122 3.73 -8.02 14.30
CA THR A 122 3.17 -8.24 12.97
C THR A 122 2.97 -6.91 12.23
N VAL A 123 2.53 -6.97 10.97
CA VAL A 123 2.23 -5.76 10.18
C VAL A 123 1.13 -4.94 10.86
N HIS A 124 0.19 -5.60 11.53
CA HIS A 124 -0.83 -4.92 12.33
C HIS A 124 -0.18 -4.19 13.50
N THR A 125 0.78 -4.80 14.20
CA THR A 125 1.52 -4.15 15.31
C THR A 125 2.19 -2.83 14.87
N LEU A 126 2.70 -2.76 13.64
CA LEU A 126 3.25 -1.50 13.10
C LEU A 126 2.18 -0.42 12.94
N ARG A 127 0.99 -0.79 12.45
CA ARG A 127 -0.17 0.11 12.39
C ARG A 127 -0.63 0.56 13.77
N HIS A 128 -0.61 -0.34 14.76
CA HIS A 128 -0.91 0.03 16.14
C HIS A 128 0.10 1.04 16.68
N SER A 129 1.39 0.78 16.48
CA SER A 129 2.47 1.66 16.92
C SER A 129 2.38 3.05 16.29
N PHE A 130 2.03 3.13 14.99
CA PHE A 130 1.77 4.39 14.30
C PHE A 130 0.65 5.20 14.98
N ALA A 131 -0.48 4.56 15.29
CA ALA A 131 -1.61 5.23 15.94
C ALA A 131 -1.24 5.74 17.34
N THR A 132 -0.61 4.88 18.16
CA THR A 132 -0.20 5.23 19.52
C THR A 132 0.83 6.35 19.53
N HIS A 133 1.82 6.35 18.64
CA HIS A 133 2.83 7.41 18.58
C HIS A 133 2.24 8.76 18.16
N LEU A 134 1.25 8.79 17.26
CA LEU A 134 0.53 10.02 16.92
C LEU A 134 -0.23 10.56 18.14
N LEU A 135 -0.95 9.70 18.86
CA LEU A 135 -1.67 10.11 20.07
C LEU A 135 -0.70 10.63 21.16
N LEU A 136 0.43 9.96 21.37
CA LEU A 136 1.49 10.40 22.29
C LEU A 136 2.09 11.75 21.90
N ALA A 137 2.18 12.04 20.60
CA ALA A 137 2.62 13.34 20.07
C ALA A 137 1.53 14.43 20.16
N GLY A 138 0.36 14.13 20.75
CA GLY A 138 -0.74 15.07 20.91
C GLY A 138 -1.63 15.24 19.69
N THR A 139 -1.50 14.39 18.67
CA THR A 139 -2.39 14.40 17.50
C THR A 139 -3.83 14.12 17.92
N ASN A 140 -4.77 14.87 17.37
CA ASN A 140 -6.19 14.71 17.70
C ASN A 140 -6.68 13.30 17.32
N ILE A 141 -7.45 12.65 18.20
CA ILE A 141 -7.97 11.30 17.96
C ILE A 141 -8.81 11.18 16.68
N ARG A 142 -9.50 12.26 16.27
CA ARG A 142 -10.25 12.32 15.01
C ARG A 142 -9.32 12.33 13.80
N GLU A 143 -8.21 13.06 13.85
CA GLU A 143 -7.19 13.03 12.81
C GLU A 143 -6.55 11.63 12.70
N VAL A 144 -6.24 11.00 13.83
CA VAL A 144 -5.73 9.61 13.85
C VAL A 144 -6.78 8.65 13.26
N GLN A 145 -8.06 8.83 13.59
CA GLN A 145 -9.16 8.04 13.05
C GLN A 145 -9.24 8.16 11.51
N GLU A 146 -9.09 9.37 10.97
CA GLU A 146 -9.10 9.64 9.53
C GLU A 146 -7.90 9.00 8.82
N LEU A 147 -6.69 9.19 9.35
CA LEU A 147 -5.45 8.60 8.80
C LEU A 147 -5.50 7.07 8.76
N LEU A 148 -6.14 6.46 9.77
CA LEU A 148 -6.36 5.02 9.82
C LEU A 148 -7.58 4.59 8.99
N GLY A 149 -8.51 5.49 8.67
CA GLY A 149 -9.77 5.17 8.02
C GLY A 149 -10.65 4.24 8.84
N HIS A 150 -10.80 4.56 10.12
CA HIS A 150 -11.73 3.87 11.01
C HIS A 150 -13.12 4.51 10.90
N ALA A 151 -14.14 3.69 10.66
CA ALA A 151 -15.51 4.17 10.53
C ALA A 151 -16.10 4.68 11.87
N ASN A 152 -15.70 4.06 12.98
CA ASN A 152 -16.08 4.48 14.33
C ASN A 152 -14.81 4.84 15.13
N VAL A 153 -14.89 5.94 15.89
CA VAL A 153 -13.84 6.39 16.81
C VAL A 153 -13.54 5.36 17.89
N GLU A 154 -14.53 4.54 18.29
CA GLU A 154 -14.33 3.43 19.24
C GLU A 154 -13.20 2.49 18.82
N THR A 155 -13.05 2.23 17.52
CA THR A 155 -11.94 1.39 17.01
C THR A 155 -10.57 2.07 17.20
N THR A 156 -10.54 3.41 17.24
CA THR A 156 -9.34 4.20 17.53
C THR A 156 -9.12 4.37 19.04
N MET A 157 -10.18 4.38 19.85
CA MET A 157 -10.07 4.43 21.32
C MET A 157 -9.41 3.17 21.91
N ILE A 158 -9.37 2.05 21.17
CA ILE A 158 -8.53 0.89 21.55
C ILE A 158 -7.07 1.31 21.78
N TYR A 159 -6.57 2.32 21.07
CA TYR A 159 -5.19 2.83 21.24
C TYR A 159 -5.02 3.75 22.45
N THR A 160 -6.08 4.39 22.93
CA THR A 160 -6.01 5.28 24.08
C THR A 160 -5.97 4.52 25.40
N HIS A 161 -6.40 3.26 25.43
CA HIS A 161 -6.29 2.41 26.62
C HIS A 161 -4.87 1.87 26.88
N VAL A 162 -3.93 2.14 25.97
CA VAL A 162 -2.51 1.74 26.08
C VAL A 162 -1.64 2.91 26.54
N LEU A 163 -2.20 4.12 26.61
CA LEU A 163 -1.62 5.30 27.26
C LEU A 163 -1.79 5.19 28.78
#